data_AF-Q0W8X9-F1
#
_entry.id   AF-Q0W8X9-F1
#
_cell.length_a   1.000
_cell.length_b   1.000
_cell.length_c   1.000
_cell.angle_alpha   90.00
_cell.angle_beta   90.00
_cell.angle_gamma   90.00
#
_symmetry.space_group_name_H-M   'P 1'
#
loop_
_entity.id
_entity.type
_entity.pdbx_description
1 polymer ?
#
loop_
_entity_poly.entity_id
_entity_poly.type
_entity_poly.pdbx_seq_one_letter_code
_entity_poly.pdbx_strand_id
1 'polypeptide(L)'
;MDMMEQKLNWMEKYDEVQDVARKTGKPILLFFHSHHCSGCKMMIEKTLPTRDVVLHAGHRFALGMFEISEPGNKDLVKKYNVEWTPTFIIADKDGSEAYRFVGYLPPKDFRAQLILGEGKVSMRNEDYDKAISCFETIDKKYPETEAAPEAAYYTGVAQYKKTNDAKMLKNAHIYLSRKYPESDWAKKAFAWSGL
;
A
#
# COMPACT_ATOMS: atom_id res chain seq x y z
N MET A 1 -29.20 11.62 -11.50
CA MET A 1 -29.12 10.57 -10.48
C MET A 1 -27.94 10.93 -9.60
N ASP A 2 -28.24 11.25 -8.36
CA ASP A 2 -27.41 12.05 -7.46
C ASP A 2 -26.00 11.45 -7.30
N MET A 3 -24.97 12.15 -7.80
CA MET A 3 -23.58 11.80 -7.52
C MET A 3 -23.27 12.28 -6.10
N MET A 4 -23.79 11.56 -5.10
CA MET A 4 -23.33 11.73 -3.72
C MET A 4 -21.80 11.73 -3.74
N GLU A 5 -21.21 12.84 -3.28
CA GLU A 5 -19.78 12.94 -3.02
C GLU A 5 -19.38 11.74 -2.15
N GLN A 6 -18.83 10.69 -2.76
CA GLN A 6 -18.28 9.59 -1.99
C GLN A 6 -17.11 10.19 -1.21
N LYS A 7 -17.29 10.31 0.10
CA LYS A 7 -16.23 10.70 1.02
C LYS A 7 -15.72 9.43 1.68
N LEU A 8 -14.43 9.39 1.96
CA LEU A 8 -13.85 8.30 2.73
C LEU A 8 -14.42 8.36 4.15
N ASN A 9 -14.94 7.24 4.62
CA ASN A 9 -15.41 7.10 5.99
C ASN A 9 -14.23 6.75 6.90
N TRP A 10 -13.50 7.77 7.33
CA TRP A 10 -12.38 7.63 8.26
C TRP A 10 -12.88 7.40 9.69
N MET A 11 -12.42 6.33 10.32
CA MET A 11 -12.65 6.10 11.75
C MET A 11 -11.51 6.69 12.57
N GLU A 12 -11.85 7.26 13.72
CA GLU A 12 -10.88 7.91 14.63
C GLU A 12 -10.52 7.02 15.83
N LYS A 13 -11.20 5.88 15.99
CA LYS A 13 -10.88 4.87 17.01
C LYS A 13 -10.38 3.59 16.38
N TYR A 14 -9.22 3.14 16.83
CA TYR A 14 -8.57 1.96 16.26
C TYR A 14 -9.37 0.67 16.44
N ASP A 15 -10.05 0.49 17.58
CA ASP A 15 -10.88 -0.69 17.82
C ASP A 15 -12.04 -0.78 16.80
N GLU A 16 -12.64 0.35 16.43
CA GLU A 16 -13.67 0.40 15.39
C GLU A 16 -13.10 0.01 14.01
N VAL A 17 -11.87 0.44 13.69
CA VAL A 17 -11.16 0.05 12.47
C VAL A 17 -10.93 -1.46 12.44
N GLN A 18 -10.43 -2.04 13.54
CA GLN A 18 -10.16 -3.47 13.65
C GLN A 18 -11.44 -4.30 13.57
N ASP A 19 -12.51 -3.84 14.20
CA ASP A 19 -13.81 -4.50 14.14
C ASP A 19 -14.35 -4.57 12.71
N VAL A 20 -14.27 -3.46 11.96
CA VAL A 20 -14.66 -3.44 10.53
C VAL A 20 -13.77 -4.36 9.71
N ALA A 21 -12.46 -4.32 9.92
CA ALA A 21 -11.51 -5.16 9.19
C ALA A 21 -11.77 -6.66 9.40
N ARG A 22 -11.97 -7.07 10.65
CA ARG A 22 -12.27 -8.47 11.01
C ARG A 22 -13.62 -8.93 10.46
N LYS A 23 -14.67 -8.10 10.56
CA LYS A 23 -16.01 -8.44 10.07
C LYS A 23 -16.07 -8.55 8.54
N THR A 24 -15.30 -7.73 7.84
CA THR A 24 -15.34 -7.65 6.36
C THR A 24 -14.24 -8.46 5.68
N GLY A 25 -13.21 -8.88 6.42
CA GLY A 25 -11.99 -9.48 5.87
C GLY A 25 -11.10 -8.50 5.11
N LYS A 26 -11.42 -7.19 5.11
CA LYS A 26 -10.62 -6.17 4.41
C LYS A 26 -9.31 -5.90 5.16
N PRO A 27 -8.21 -5.62 4.45
CA PRO A 27 -7.03 -5.02 5.06
C PRO A 27 -7.35 -3.66 5.67
N ILE A 28 -6.49 -3.23 6.59
CA ILE A 28 -6.57 -1.94 7.25
C ILE A 28 -5.66 -0.94 6.52
N LEU A 29 -6.15 0.28 6.29
CA LEU A 29 -5.34 1.44 5.92
C LEU A 29 -5.40 2.45 7.06
N LEU A 30 -4.26 2.68 7.71
CA LEU A 30 -4.07 3.68 8.76
C LEU A 30 -3.38 4.90 8.15
N PHE A 31 -3.90 6.09 8.46
CA PHE A 31 -3.30 7.37 8.13
C PHE A 31 -2.97 8.12 9.42
N PHE A 32 -1.69 8.23 9.74
CA PHE A 32 -1.19 9.04 10.85
C PHE A 32 -0.80 10.43 10.34
N HIS A 33 -1.39 11.47 10.94
CA HIS A 33 -1.21 12.85 10.53
C HIS A 33 -0.91 13.79 11.69
N SER A 34 -0.50 15.01 11.35
CA SER A 34 -0.50 16.14 12.28
C SER A 34 -1.22 17.36 11.69
N HIS A 35 -1.93 18.13 12.52
CA HIS A 35 -2.44 19.45 12.13
C HIS A 35 -1.33 20.44 11.75
N HIS A 36 -0.10 20.23 12.26
CA HIS A 36 1.08 21.06 11.96
C HIS A 36 1.99 20.43 10.89
N CYS A 37 1.40 19.73 9.92
CA CYS A 37 2.14 19.03 8.87
C CYS A 37 1.65 19.45 7.47
N SER A 38 2.51 20.14 6.71
CA SER A 38 2.19 20.62 5.35
C SER A 38 1.90 19.48 4.38
N GLY A 39 2.65 18.38 4.47
CA GLY A 39 2.41 17.17 3.67
C GLY A 39 1.05 16.54 3.97
N CYS A 40 0.62 16.56 5.22
CA CYS A 40 -0.67 16.03 5.67
C CYS A 40 -1.83 16.86 5.11
N LYS A 41 -1.69 18.20 5.17
CA LYS A 41 -2.62 19.12 4.52
C LYS A 41 -2.74 18.83 3.01
N MET A 42 -1.62 18.66 2.32
CA MET A 42 -1.60 18.32 0.89
C MET A 42 -2.29 16.98 0.62
N MET A 43 -2.06 15.95 1.44
CA MET A 43 -2.77 14.67 1.31
C MET A 43 -4.28 14.84 1.43
N ILE A 44 -4.74 15.53 2.48
CA ILE A 44 -6.16 15.73 2.79
C ILE A 44 -6.87 16.57 1.72
N GLU A 45 -6.21 17.60 1.19
CA GLU A 45 -6.83 18.54 0.24
C GLU A 45 -6.71 18.11 -1.22
N LYS A 46 -5.63 17.40 -1.58
CA LYS A 46 -5.29 17.14 -3.00
C LYS A 46 -5.32 15.67 -3.39
N THR A 47 -5.03 14.76 -2.48
CA THR A 47 -4.87 13.33 -2.81
C THR A 47 -6.07 12.49 -2.39
N LEU A 48 -6.39 12.48 -1.10
CA LEU A 48 -7.47 11.67 -0.52
C LEU A 48 -8.86 11.93 -1.12
N PRO A 49 -9.27 13.16 -1.49
CA PRO A 49 -10.61 13.42 -2.02
C PRO A 49 -10.74 13.09 -3.51
N THR A 50 -9.66 12.71 -4.20
CA THR A 50 -9.78 12.35 -5.61
C THR A 50 -10.65 11.11 -5.78
N ARG A 51 -11.60 11.16 -6.73
CA ARG A 51 -12.59 10.10 -6.98
C ARG A 51 -11.95 8.70 -7.01
N ASP A 52 -10.82 8.62 -7.67
CA ASP A 52 -10.06 7.39 -7.84
C ASP A 52 -9.52 6.84 -6.51
N VAL A 53 -9.01 7.70 -5.63
CA VAL A 53 -8.56 7.28 -4.29
C VAL A 53 -9.75 6.90 -3.43
N VAL A 54 -10.82 7.69 -3.46
CA VAL A 54 -12.06 7.41 -2.72
C VAL A 54 -12.61 6.02 -3.06
N LEU A 55 -12.82 5.75 -4.35
CA LEU A 55 -13.39 4.49 -4.82
C LEU A 55 -12.52 3.29 -4.48
N HIS A 56 -11.20 3.45 -4.60
CA HIS A 56 -10.28 2.37 -4.26
C HIS A 56 -10.27 2.15 -2.74
N ALA A 57 -9.94 3.18 -1.97
CA ALA A 57 -9.71 3.05 -0.53
C ALA A 57 -11.01 2.63 0.21
N GLY A 58 -12.14 3.25 -0.10
CA GLY A 58 -13.43 2.93 0.53
C GLY A 58 -13.93 1.51 0.23
N HIS A 59 -13.66 0.97 -0.96
CA HIS A 59 -14.04 -0.40 -1.27
C HIS A 59 -13.06 -1.44 -0.72
N ARG A 60 -11.76 -1.15 -0.69
CA ARG A 60 -10.73 -2.16 -0.43
C ARG A 60 -10.24 -2.22 1.02
N PHE A 61 -10.43 -1.16 1.81
CA PHE A 61 -9.83 -1.08 3.15
C PHE A 61 -10.85 -0.74 4.24
N ALA A 62 -10.53 -1.14 5.47
CA ALA A 62 -11.02 -0.49 6.69
C ALA A 62 -10.12 0.71 6.99
N LEU A 63 -10.71 1.90 7.16
CA LEU A 63 -9.98 3.17 7.12
C LEU A 63 -9.88 3.80 8.50
N GLY A 64 -8.65 4.04 8.97
CA GLY A 64 -8.39 4.76 10.22
C GLY A 64 -7.56 6.01 10.00
N MET A 65 -7.93 7.13 10.62
CA MET A 65 -7.18 8.40 10.56
C MET A 65 -6.90 8.90 11.98
N PHE A 66 -5.63 9.17 12.29
CA PHE A 66 -5.19 9.43 13.65
C PHE A 66 -4.25 10.63 13.73
N GLU A 67 -4.64 11.65 14.49
CA GLU A 67 -3.76 12.76 14.88
C GLU A 67 -2.72 12.26 15.88
N ILE A 68 -1.43 12.40 15.55
CA ILE A 68 -0.34 11.83 16.35
C ILE A 68 -0.14 12.52 17.70
N SER A 69 -0.60 13.77 17.84
CA SER A 69 -0.49 14.55 19.07
C SER A 69 -1.65 14.31 20.06
N GLU A 70 -2.73 13.69 19.60
CA GLU A 70 -3.90 13.38 20.41
C GLU A 70 -3.53 12.37 21.52
N PRO A 71 -3.74 12.70 22.82
CA PRO A 71 -3.39 11.82 23.92
C PRO A 71 -3.94 10.39 23.80
N GLY A 72 -5.17 10.22 23.28
CA GLY A 72 -5.79 8.92 23.06
C GLY A 72 -5.09 8.03 22.03
N ASN A 73 -4.25 8.61 21.16
CA ASN A 73 -3.58 7.88 20.08
C ASN A 73 -2.13 7.48 20.41
N LYS A 74 -1.58 7.90 21.56
CA LYS A 74 -0.15 7.68 21.89
C LYS A 74 0.28 6.21 21.87
N ASP A 75 -0.55 5.32 22.39
CA ASP A 75 -0.25 3.89 22.39
C ASP A 75 -0.29 3.30 20.98
N LEU A 76 -1.19 3.79 20.13
CA LEU A 76 -1.28 3.38 18.73
C LEU A 76 -0.08 3.88 17.91
N VAL A 77 0.31 5.13 18.10
CA VAL A 77 1.52 5.75 17.51
C VAL A 77 2.76 4.95 17.89
N LYS A 78 2.87 4.55 19.17
CA LYS A 78 3.97 3.70 19.66
C LYS A 78 3.90 2.27 19.08
N LYS A 79 2.72 1.65 19.05
CA LYS A 79 2.49 0.31 18.49
C LYS A 79 3.01 0.20 17.06
N TYR A 80 2.75 1.23 16.25
CA TYR A 80 3.16 1.29 14.85
C TYR A 80 4.48 2.03 14.63
N ASN A 81 5.23 2.39 15.68
CA ASN A 81 6.48 3.13 15.58
C ASN A 81 6.40 4.30 14.58
N VAL A 82 5.44 5.20 14.77
CA VAL A 82 5.23 6.35 13.88
C VAL A 82 6.10 7.50 14.33
N GLU A 83 7.12 7.83 13.52
CA GLU A 83 8.12 8.86 13.82
C GLU A 83 7.96 10.13 12.98
N TRP A 84 7.24 10.05 11.85
CA TRP A 84 7.08 11.15 10.91
C TRP A 84 5.65 11.19 10.34
N THR A 85 5.25 12.34 9.80
CA THR A 85 3.93 12.50 9.16
C THR A 85 4.04 13.20 7.79
N PRO A 86 3.13 12.91 6.84
CA PRO A 86 2.11 11.86 6.90
C PRO A 86 2.73 10.46 6.84
N THR A 87 2.18 9.51 7.60
CA THR A 87 2.56 8.10 7.52
C THR A 87 1.33 7.27 7.20
N PHE A 88 1.43 6.41 6.19
CA PHE A 88 0.41 5.45 5.84
C PHE A 88 0.91 4.04 6.12
N ILE A 89 0.06 3.24 6.76
CA ILE A 89 0.34 1.85 7.07
C ILE A 89 -0.81 1.00 6.54
N ILE A 90 -0.46 -0.01 5.77
CA ILE A 90 -1.36 -1.07 5.35
C ILE A 90 -1.05 -2.31 6.18
N ALA A 91 -2.06 -2.78 6.91
CA ALA A 91 -1.99 -3.94 7.78
C ALA A 91 -3.01 -5.00 7.37
N ASP A 92 -2.77 -6.24 7.77
CA ASP A 92 -3.80 -7.28 7.67
C ASP A 92 -4.99 -6.98 8.60
N LYS A 93 -6.04 -7.80 8.49
CA LYS A 93 -7.28 -7.65 9.28
C LYS A 93 -7.07 -7.72 10.79
N ASP A 94 -5.95 -8.29 11.25
CA ASP A 94 -5.62 -8.44 12.66
C ASP A 94 -4.71 -7.30 13.16
N GLY A 95 -4.34 -6.38 12.27
CA GLY A 95 -3.54 -5.20 12.57
C GLY A 95 -2.04 -5.42 12.43
N SER A 96 -1.58 -6.55 11.89
CA SER A 96 -0.15 -6.76 11.64
C SER A 96 0.27 -6.00 10.39
N GLU A 97 1.27 -5.14 10.53
CA GLU A 97 1.76 -4.32 9.42
C GLU A 97 2.34 -5.18 8.28
N ALA A 98 1.88 -4.89 7.06
CA ALA A 98 2.35 -5.52 5.83
C ALA A 98 3.14 -4.53 4.96
N TYR A 99 2.77 -3.25 4.99
CA TYR A 99 3.40 -2.22 4.20
C TYR A 99 3.27 -0.83 4.82
N ARG A 100 4.25 0.02 4.55
CA ARG A 100 4.31 1.41 4.99
C ARG A 100 4.89 2.28 3.90
N PHE A 101 4.36 3.50 3.79
CA PHE A 101 4.99 4.58 3.03
C PHE A 101 4.78 5.90 3.78
N VAL A 102 5.75 6.80 3.66
CA VAL A 102 5.88 8.02 4.46
C VAL A 102 6.04 9.21 3.53
N GLY A 103 5.42 10.34 3.89
CA GLY A 103 5.49 11.57 3.12
C GLY A 103 4.30 11.78 2.19
N TYR A 104 4.21 12.99 1.64
CA TYR A 104 3.19 13.34 0.67
C TYR A 104 3.38 12.57 -0.64
N LEU A 105 2.27 12.11 -1.22
CA LEU A 105 2.22 11.57 -2.57
C LEU A 105 1.05 12.19 -3.34
N PRO A 106 1.23 12.56 -4.61
CA PRO A 106 0.12 12.95 -5.48
C PRO A 106 -0.80 11.74 -5.76
N PRO A 107 -2.02 11.96 -6.27
CA PRO A 107 -3.03 10.91 -6.42
C PRO A 107 -2.58 9.65 -7.14
N LYS A 108 -1.78 9.79 -8.20
CA LYS A 108 -1.33 8.67 -9.04
C LYS A 108 -0.39 7.74 -8.27
N ASP A 109 0.62 8.30 -7.63
CA ASP A 109 1.59 7.58 -6.81
C ASP A 109 0.93 6.96 -5.58
N PHE A 110 0.04 7.70 -4.91
CA PHE A 110 -0.72 7.16 -3.77
C PHE A 110 -1.57 5.95 -4.17
N ARG A 111 -2.23 6.00 -5.34
CA ARG A 111 -2.98 4.86 -5.88
C ARG A 111 -2.09 3.63 -6.11
N ALA A 112 -0.89 3.84 -6.64
CA ALA A 112 0.07 2.74 -6.83
C ALA A 112 0.48 2.13 -5.48
N GLN A 113 0.69 2.96 -4.46
CA GLN A 113 1.02 2.48 -3.11
C GLN A 113 -0.11 1.69 -2.44
N LEU A 114 -1.36 2.10 -2.61
CA LEU A 114 -2.51 1.34 -2.10
C LEU A 114 -2.58 -0.07 -2.72
N ILE A 115 -2.40 -0.16 -4.04
CA ILE A 115 -2.41 -1.45 -4.74
C ILE A 115 -1.22 -2.31 -4.30
N LEU A 116 -0.04 -1.69 -4.10
CA LEU A 116 1.15 -2.40 -3.68
C LEU A 116 0.98 -2.99 -2.28
N GLY A 117 0.46 -2.22 -1.34
CA GLY A 117 0.15 -2.70 0.01
C GLY A 117 -0.92 -3.79 0.02
N GLU A 118 -1.96 -3.69 -0.82
CA GLU A 118 -2.94 -4.77 -0.98
C GLU A 118 -2.30 -6.06 -1.49
N GLY A 119 -1.42 -5.97 -2.49
CA GLY A 119 -0.66 -7.11 -2.99
C GLY A 119 0.23 -7.73 -1.91
N LYS A 120 0.87 -6.90 -1.07
CA LYS A 120 1.69 -7.38 0.07
C LYS A 120 0.88 -8.05 1.16
N VAL A 121 -0.33 -7.56 1.48
CA VAL A 121 -1.24 -8.30 2.37
C VAL A 121 -1.61 -9.65 1.76
N SER A 122 -1.90 -9.68 0.45
CA SER A 122 -2.24 -10.92 -0.26
C SER A 122 -1.08 -11.92 -0.24
N MET A 123 0.17 -11.45 -0.42
CA MET A 123 1.38 -12.27 -0.25
C MET A 123 1.50 -12.90 1.14
N ARG A 124 1.18 -12.15 2.20
CA ARG A 124 1.20 -12.66 3.59
C ARG A 124 0.13 -13.71 3.82
N ASN A 125 -1.01 -13.58 3.15
CA ASN A 125 -2.11 -14.53 3.22
C ASN A 125 -1.96 -15.72 2.24
N GLU A 126 -0.82 -15.82 1.56
CA GLU A 126 -0.54 -16.83 0.52
C GLU A 126 -1.52 -16.83 -0.66
N ASP A 127 -2.29 -15.75 -0.83
CA ASP A 127 -3.12 -15.49 -1.99
C ASP A 127 -2.26 -14.90 -3.11
N TYR A 128 -1.43 -15.77 -3.70
CA TYR A 128 -0.47 -15.38 -4.72
C TYR A 128 -1.14 -14.91 -6.01
N ASP A 129 -2.33 -15.44 -6.34
CA ASP A 129 -3.09 -15.00 -7.51
C ASP A 129 -3.54 -13.55 -7.39
N LYS A 130 -4.11 -13.18 -6.24
CA LYS A 130 -4.49 -11.80 -5.98
C LYS A 130 -3.26 -10.89 -5.90
N ALA A 131 -2.18 -11.35 -5.27
CA ALA A 131 -0.93 -10.59 -5.19
C ALA A 131 -0.38 -10.25 -6.59
N ILE A 132 -0.26 -11.24 -7.47
CA ILE A 132 0.18 -11.06 -8.87
C ILE A 132 -0.73 -10.06 -9.57
N SER A 133 -2.05 -10.21 -9.47
CA SER A 133 -3.00 -9.30 -10.10
C SER A 133 -2.83 -7.83 -9.65
N CYS A 134 -2.59 -7.61 -8.35
CA CYS A 134 -2.30 -6.28 -7.81
C CYS A 134 -1.00 -5.72 -8.43
N PHE A 135 0.10 -6.48 -8.39
CA PHE A 135 1.39 -6.00 -8.86
C PHE A 135 1.42 -5.75 -10.38
N GLU A 136 0.82 -6.62 -11.19
CA GLU A 136 0.67 -6.42 -12.63
C GLU A 136 -0.20 -5.20 -12.97
N THR A 137 -1.21 -4.90 -12.13
CA THR A 137 -2.01 -3.68 -12.28
C THR A 137 -1.15 -2.42 -12.14
N ILE A 138 -0.17 -2.42 -11.25
CA ILE A 138 0.76 -1.29 -11.07
C ILE A 138 1.61 -1.12 -12.32
N ASP A 139 2.23 -2.21 -12.80
CA ASP A 139 3.07 -2.15 -13.99
C ASP A 139 2.31 -1.68 -15.24
N LYS A 140 1.02 -2.03 -15.34
CA LYS A 140 0.16 -1.63 -16.46
C LYS A 140 -0.34 -0.19 -16.38
N LYS A 141 -0.76 0.27 -15.19
CA LYS A 141 -1.48 1.54 -15.02
C LYS A 141 -0.64 2.67 -14.44
N TYR A 142 0.42 2.33 -13.71
CA TYR A 142 1.27 3.25 -12.97
C TYR A 142 2.77 2.96 -13.22
N PRO A 143 3.21 2.66 -14.46
CA PRO A 143 4.57 2.19 -14.74
C PRO A 143 5.67 3.18 -14.37
N GLU A 144 5.35 4.47 -14.28
CA GLU A 144 6.29 5.55 -13.96
C GLU A 144 6.40 5.88 -12.47
N THR A 145 5.54 5.29 -11.62
CA THR A 145 5.57 5.53 -10.17
C THR A 145 6.71 4.75 -9.50
N GLU A 146 7.19 5.22 -8.35
CA GLU A 146 8.22 4.53 -7.56
C GLU A 146 7.79 3.13 -7.09
N ALA A 147 6.48 2.88 -7.00
CA ALA A 147 5.92 1.58 -6.66
C ALA A 147 6.08 0.54 -7.77
N ALA A 148 6.25 0.96 -9.03
CA ALA A 148 6.29 0.04 -10.19
C ALA A 148 7.48 -0.94 -10.17
N PRO A 149 8.74 -0.52 -9.96
CA PRO A 149 9.85 -1.47 -9.84
C PRO A 149 9.69 -2.41 -8.63
N GLU A 150 9.10 -1.94 -7.52
CA GLU A 150 8.79 -2.81 -6.38
C GLU A 150 7.74 -3.87 -6.75
N ALA A 151 6.67 -3.45 -7.42
CA ALA A 151 5.61 -4.34 -7.88
C ALA A 151 6.16 -5.41 -8.82
N ALA A 152 6.97 -5.02 -9.82
CA ALA A 152 7.59 -5.97 -10.75
C ALA A 152 8.49 -7.01 -10.05
N TYR A 153 9.24 -6.59 -9.02
CA TYR A 153 10.01 -7.51 -8.19
C TYR A 153 9.10 -8.53 -7.50
N TYR A 154 8.05 -8.06 -6.82
CA TYR A 154 7.13 -8.94 -6.09
C TYR A 154 6.23 -9.77 -7.01
N THR A 155 5.97 -9.37 -8.26
CA THR A 155 5.32 -10.23 -9.27
C THR A 155 6.12 -11.51 -9.46
N GLY A 156 7.44 -11.40 -9.67
CA GLY A 156 8.32 -12.57 -9.81
C GLY A 156 8.35 -13.44 -8.56
N VAL A 157 8.45 -12.82 -7.38
CA VAL A 157 8.42 -13.54 -6.09
C VAL A 157 7.11 -14.28 -5.89
N ALA A 158 5.98 -13.66 -6.19
CA ALA A 158 4.66 -14.26 -6.08
C ALA A 158 4.48 -15.44 -7.05
N GLN A 159 4.89 -15.26 -8.31
CA GLN A 159 4.87 -16.32 -9.33
C GLN A 159 5.77 -17.50 -8.93
N TYR A 160 6.96 -17.23 -8.40
CA TYR A 160 7.84 -18.27 -7.87
C TYR A 160 7.19 -19.00 -6.69
N LYS A 161 6.67 -18.28 -5.70
CA LYS A 161 6.00 -18.91 -4.55
C LYS A 161 4.79 -19.77 -4.96
N LYS A 162 4.06 -19.35 -6.00
CA LYS A 162 2.93 -20.10 -6.55
C LYS A 162 3.35 -21.39 -7.27
N THR A 163 4.47 -21.36 -7.99
CA THR A 163 4.83 -22.43 -8.96
C THR A 163 6.04 -23.27 -8.55
N ASN A 164 6.83 -22.78 -7.59
CA ASN A 164 8.18 -23.24 -7.26
C ASN A 164 9.15 -23.25 -8.45
N ASP A 165 8.88 -22.48 -9.51
CA ASP A 165 9.75 -22.38 -10.69
C ASP A 165 10.70 -21.17 -10.60
N ALA A 166 11.99 -21.44 -10.39
CA ALA A 166 13.04 -20.42 -10.29
C ALA A 166 13.12 -19.51 -11.53
N LYS A 167 12.63 -19.95 -12.70
CA LYS A 167 12.55 -19.11 -13.91
C LYS A 167 11.70 -17.86 -13.70
N MET A 168 10.71 -17.89 -12.80
CA MET A 168 9.89 -16.72 -12.49
C MET A 168 10.73 -15.58 -11.89
N LEU A 169 11.68 -15.92 -11.02
CA LEU A 169 12.63 -14.95 -10.44
C LEU A 169 13.61 -14.43 -11.51
N LYS A 170 14.14 -15.33 -12.35
CA LYS A 170 14.99 -14.94 -13.48
C LYS A 170 14.29 -13.95 -14.43
N ASN A 171 13.02 -14.22 -14.75
CA ASN A 171 12.22 -13.36 -15.61
C ASN A 171 12.02 -11.97 -14.99
N ALA A 172 11.74 -11.90 -13.70
CA ALA A 172 11.63 -10.62 -12.99
C ALA A 172 12.94 -9.83 -13.00
N HIS A 173 14.09 -10.50 -12.81
CA HIS A 173 15.39 -9.86 -12.96
C HIS A 173 15.58 -9.26 -14.36
N ILE A 174 15.37 -10.05 -15.42
CA ILE A 174 15.50 -9.58 -16.81
C ILE A 174 14.58 -8.39 -17.07
N TYR A 175 13.34 -8.45 -16.57
CA TYR A 175 12.37 -7.38 -16.72
C TYR A 175 12.81 -6.09 -16.04
N LEU A 176 13.19 -6.17 -14.76
CA LEU A 176 13.65 -5.02 -13.97
C LEU A 176 14.91 -4.40 -14.56
N SER A 177 15.90 -5.20 -14.97
CA SER A 177 17.13 -4.69 -15.58
C SER A 177 16.90 -3.97 -16.92
N ARG A 178 15.80 -4.26 -17.62
CA ARG A 178 15.45 -3.57 -18.87
C ARG A 178 14.58 -2.34 -18.65
N LYS A 179 13.53 -2.46 -17.83
CA LYS A 179 12.52 -1.40 -17.68
C LYS A 179 12.85 -0.40 -16.59
N TYR A 180 13.53 -0.84 -15.53
CA TYR A 180 13.84 -0.05 -14.33
C TYR A 180 15.32 -0.22 -13.91
N PRO A 181 16.30 -0.05 -14.82
CA PRO A 181 17.70 -0.41 -14.57
C PRO A 181 18.31 0.28 -13.34
N GLU A 182 17.92 1.53 -13.08
CA GLU A 182 18.47 2.33 -11.97
C GLU A 182 17.78 2.08 -10.62
N SER A 183 16.69 1.32 -10.60
CA SER A 183 15.92 1.08 -9.36
C SER A 183 16.67 0.17 -8.39
N ASP A 184 16.49 0.40 -7.08
CA ASP A 184 17.02 -0.51 -6.06
C ASP A 184 16.45 -1.93 -6.18
N TRP A 185 15.28 -2.08 -6.79
CA TRP A 185 14.66 -3.38 -7.05
C TRP A 185 15.37 -4.16 -8.16
N ALA A 186 15.90 -3.48 -9.19
CA ALA A 186 16.77 -4.11 -10.17
C ALA A 186 18.07 -4.60 -9.53
N LYS A 187 18.67 -3.80 -8.64
CA LYS A 187 19.86 -4.19 -7.87
C LYS A 187 19.60 -5.42 -7.00
N LYS A 188 18.46 -5.47 -6.30
CA LYS A 188 18.04 -6.63 -5.50
C LYS A 188 17.80 -7.87 -6.36
N ALA A 189 17.13 -7.71 -7.51
CA ALA A 189 16.82 -8.81 -8.42
C ALA A 189 18.07 -9.39 -9.11
N PHE A 190 19.20 -8.67 -9.13
CA PHE A 190 20.47 -9.19 -9.66
C PHE A 190 20.93 -10.48 -8.97
N ALA A 191 20.50 -10.73 -7.72
CA ALA A 191 20.71 -12.00 -7.03
C ALA A 191 20.15 -13.23 -7.80
N TRP A 192 19.22 -13.01 -8.75
CA TRP A 192 18.58 -14.03 -9.56
C TRP A 192 19.15 -14.16 -10.97
N SER A 193 20.22 -13.41 -11.30
CA SER A 193 20.82 -13.39 -12.64
C SER A 193 21.36 -14.74 -13.11
N GLY A 194 21.77 -15.60 -12.17
CA GLY A 194 22.31 -16.95 -12.43
C GLY A 194 21.30 -18.10 -12.36
N LEU A 195 20.02 -17.82 -12.08
CA LEU A 195 18.96 -18.84 -12.07
C LEU A 195 18.59 -19.34 -13.47
#